data_AF-A0A2A8D009-F1
#
_entry.id   AF-A0A2A8D009-F1
#
_cell.length_a   1.000
_cell.length_b   1.000
_cell.length_c   1.000
_cell.angle_alpha   90.00
_cell.angle_beta   90.00
_cell.angle_gamma   90.00
#
_symmetry.space_group_name_H-M   'P 1'
#
loop_
_entity.id
_entity.type
_entity.pdbx_description
1 polymer ?
#
loop_
_entity_poly.entity_id
_entity_poly.type
_entity_poly.pdbx_seq_one_letter_code
_entity_poly.pdbx_strand_id
1 'polypeptide(L)'
;MTVHALDGLQEREVELPAIGSITRMTASPMSDHVYYGFDSYTHPTSIYHADLSVQSEQVFLKPEISGFDADRYAVKRHSTPARTARESRCLSFTERD
;
A
#
# COMPACT_ATOMS: atom_id res chain seq x y z
N MET A 1 3.54 1.76 6.28
CA MET A 1 3.11 0.72 7.26
C MET A 1 4.14 0.68 8.38
N THR A 2 3.76 0.74 9.65
CA THR A 2 4.76 0.78 10.75
C THR A 2 4.96 -0.58 11.41
N VAL A 3 6.20 -0.87 11.79
CA VAL A 3 6.61 -2.07 12.53
C VAL A 3 6.99 -1.63 13.93
N HIS A 4 6.44 -2.33 14.92
CA HIS A 4 6.66 -2.05 16.34
C HIS A 4 7.17 -3.31 17.04
N ALA A 5 8.09 -3.14 17.98
CA ALA A 5 8.48 -4.17 18.92
C ALA A 5 7.31 -4.53 19.86
N LEU A 6 7.43 -5.65 20.57
CA LEU A 6 6.37 -6.13 21.48
C LEU A 6 6.12 -5.19 22.67
N ASP A 7 7.08 -4.32 22.99
CA ASP A 7 6.94 -3.26 24.00
C ASP A 7 6.27 -1.98 23.45
N GLY A 8 5.94 -1.95 22.15
CA GLY A 8 5.29 -0.83 21.46
C GLY A 8 6.26 0.17 20.82
N LEU A 9 7.58 0.01 21.01
CA LEU A 9 8.56 0.90 20.38
C LEU A 9 8.47 0.76 18.86
N GLN A 10 8.27 1.87 18.15
CA GLN A 10 8.30 1.87 16.69
C GLN A 10 9.74 1.62 16.23
N GLU A 11 9.94 0.52 15.51
CA GLU A 11 11.26 0.17 14.98
C GLU A 11 11.48 0.80 13.60
N ARG A 12 10.46 0.77 12.74
CA ARG A 12 10.58 1.23 11.35
C ARG A 12 9.25 1.47 10.65
N GLU A 13 9.34 2.09 9.49
CA GLU A 13 8.26 2.22 8.53
C GLU A 13 8.63 1.46 7.24
N VAL A 14 7.72 0.62 6.78
CA VAL A 14 7.74 -0.05 5.47
C VAL A 14 6.97 0.83 4.49
N GLU A 15 7.69 1.29 3.46
CA GLU A 15 7.11 2.09 2.36
C GLU A 15 6.18 1.21 1.53
N LEU A 16 4.99 1.73 1.22
CA LEU A 16 4.05 1.02 0.36
C LEU A 16 4.30 1.37 -1.12
N PRO A 17 4.01 0.44 -2.05
CA PRO A 17 4.25 0.66 -3.48
C PRO A 17 3.58 1.91 -4.07
N ALA A 18 2.42 2.29 -3.54
CA ALA A 18 1.66 3.47 -3.97
C ALA A 18 0.68 3.95 -2.89
N ILE A 19 -0.03 5.05 -3.18
CA ILE A 19 -1.23 5.42 -2.42
C ILE A 19 -2.29 4.35 -2.66
N GLY A 20 -2.64 3.61 -1.61
CA GLY A 20 -3.57 2.49 -1.71
C GLY A 20 -3.94 1.95 -0.33
N SER A 21 -4.47 0.74 -0.32
CA SER A 21 -4.90 0.06 0.90
C SER A 21 -4.24 -1.30 1.04
N ILE A 22 -3.93 -1.68 2.28
CA ILE A 22 -3.61 -3.06 2.62
C ILE A 22 -4.94 -3.77 2.87
N THR A 23 -5.23 -4.81 2.10
CA THR A 23 -6.51 -5.54 2.16
C THR A 23 -6.46 -6.70 3.14
N ARG A 24 -5.31 -7.39 3.23
CA ARG A 24 -5.08 -8.51 4.13
C ARG A 24 -3.61 -8.56 4.52
N MET A 25 -3.33 -9.03 5.74
CA MET A 25 -1.97 -9.26 6.22
C MET A 25 -1.92 -10.62 6.92
N THR A 26 -0.82 -11.34 6.78
CA THR A 26 -0.59 -12.63 7.43
C THR A 26 0.89 -12.78 7.73
N ALA A 27 1.20 -13.14 8.96
CA ALA A 27 2.54 -13.40 9.45
C ALA A 27 2.47 -14.48 10.53
N SER A 28 3.58 -15.18 10.74
CA SER A 28 3.73 -16.07 11.89
C SER A 28 4.43 -15.29 13.01
N PRO A 29 4.03 -15.43 14.29
CA PRO A 29 4.73 -14.81 15.41
C PRO A 29 6.20 -15.23 15.55
N MET A 30 6.56 -16.37 14.95
CA MET A 30 7.90 -16.95 14.98
C MET A 30 8.70 -16.71 13.69
N SER A 31 8.23 -15.84 12.79
CA SER A 31 8.83 -15.60 11.48
C SER A 31 8.95 -14.10 11.19
N ASP A 32 10.06 -13.70 10.58
CA ASP A 32 10.29 -12.34 10.08
C ASP A 32 9.64 -12.10 8.70
N HIS A 33 8.91 -13.08 8.16
CA HIS A 33 8.23 -12.95 6.88
C HIS A 33 6.77 -12.55 7.05
N VAL A 34 6.42 -11.41 6.45
CA VAL A 34 5.06 -10.88 6.40
C VAL A 34 4.57 -10.94 4.96
N TYR A 35 3.36 -11.45 4.77
CA TYR A 35 2.66 -11.42 3.49
C TYR A 35 1.47 -10.49 3.60
N TYR A 36 1.29 -9.62 2.62
CA TYR A 36 0.16 -8.70 2.62
C TYR A 36 -0.39 -8.46 1.22
N GLY A 37 -1.70 -8.32 1.12
CA GLY A 37 -2.39 -7.88 -0.08
C GLY A 37 -2.45 -6.37 -0.12
N PHE A 38 -2.08 -5.78 -1.25
CA PHE A 38 -2.15 -4.34 -1.49
C PHE A 38 -2.93 -4.06 -2.77
N ASP A 39 -3.84 -3.09 -2.72
CA ASP A 39 -4.56 -2.59 -3.89
C ASP A 39 -4.56 -1.06 -3.96
N SER A 40 -4.68 -0.55 -5.18
CA SER A 40 -4.81 0.87 -5.48
C SER A 40 -5.59 1.04 -6.78
N TYR A 41 -6.00 2.27 -7.11
CA TYR A 41 -6.65 2.55 -8.40
C TYR A 41 -5.79 2.18 -9.60
N THR A 42 -4.46 2.33 -9.48
CA THR A 42 -3.49 1.96 -10.52
C THR A 42 -2.93 0.56 -10.37
N HIS A 43 -3.22 -0.13 -9.26
CA HIS A 43 -2.60 -1.41 -8.93
C HIS A 43 -3.69 -2.42 -8.58
N PRO A 44 -3.96 -3.41 -9.46
CA PRO A 44 -4.83 -4.51 -9.08
C PRO A 44 -4.24 -5.23 -7.85
N THR A 45 -5.11 -5.84 -7.06
CA THR A 45 -4.71 -6.50 -5.80
C THR A 45 -3.55 -7.45 -6.03
N SER A 46 -2.41 -7.14 -5.42
CA SER A 46 -1.16 -7.89 -5.52
C SER A 46 -0.73 -8.33 -4.13
N ILE A 47 -0.09 -9.49 -4.03
CA ILE A 47 0.47 -10.02 -2.79
C ILE A 47 1.95 -9.65 -2.75
N TYR A 48 2.35 -8.99 -1.68
CA TYR A 48 3.72 -8.64 -1.37
C TYR A 48 4.25 -9.52 -0.24
N HIS A 49 5.53 -9.81 -0.31
CA HIS A 49 6.31 -10.47 0.73
C HIS A 49 7.33 -9.47 1.26
N ALA A 50 7.24 -9.16 2.55
CA ALA A 50 8.20 -8.34 3.26
C ALA A 50 9.02 -9.22 4.21
N ASP A 51 10.35 -9.11 4.12
CA ASP A 51 11.29 -9.65 5.08
C ASP A 51 11.71 -8.56 6.06
N LEU A 52 11.25 -8.72 7.29
CA LEU A 52 11.47 -7.80 8.38
C LEU A 52 12.93 -7.79 8.86
N SER A 53 13.72 -8.82 8.60
CA SER A 53 15.11 -8.94 9.06
C SER A 53 16.09 -8.15 8.18
N VAL A 54 15.90 -8.20 6.86
CA VAL A 54 16.77 -7.53 5.86
C VAL A 54 16.16 -6.28 5.25
N GLN A 55 14.96 -5.89 5.68
CA GLN A 55 14.24 -4.72 5.16
C GLN A 55 14.04 -4.79 3.64
N SER A 56 13.60 -5.96 3.16
CA SER A 56 13.35 -6.20 1.74
C SER A 56 11.87 -6.45 1.52
N GLU A 57 11.34 -5.88 0.45
CA GLU A 57 10.00 -6.17 -0.04
C GLU A 57 10.07 -6.63 -1.49
N GLN A 58 9.30 -7.67 -1.82
CA GLN A 58 9.20 -8.20 -3.17
C GLN A 58 7.76 -8.59 -3.49
N VAL A 59 7.43 -8.51 -4.77
CA VAL A 59 6.15 -9.01 -5.28
C VAL A 59 6.17 -10.54 -5.17
N PHE A 60 5.21 -11.09 -4.42
CA PHE A 60 4.98 -12.53 -4.32
C PHE A 60 4.03 -13.02 -5.41
N LEU A 61 2.95 -12.28 -5.64
CA LEU A 61 1.96 -12.57 -6.68
C LEU A 61 1.39 -11.26 -7.22
N LYS A 62 1.39 -11.09 -8.53
CA LYS A 62 0.74 -9.97 -9.21
C LYS A 62 -0.07 -10.48 -10.40
N PRO A 63 -1.33 -10.07 -10.56
CA PRO A 63 -2.11 -10.42 -11.73
C PRO A 63 -1.55 -9.72 -12.98
N GLU A 64 -1.42 -10.47 -14.07
CA GLU A 64 -1.09 -9.92 -15.39
C GLU A 64 -2.37 -9.54 -16.12
N ILE A 65 -2.51 -8.26 -16.47
CA ILE A 65 -3.67 -7.74 -17.20
C ILE A 65 -3.19 -7.27 -18.57
N SER A 66 -3.62 -7.97 -19.62
CA SER A 66 -3.26 -7.62 -21.00
C SER A 66 -3.75 -6.21 -21.36
N GLY A 67 -2.86 -5.38 -21.89
CA GLY A 67 -3.16 -4.00 -22.32
C GLY A 67 -3.29 -2.98 -21.18
N PHE A 68 -3.04 -3.36 -19.93
CA PHE A 68 -3.03 -2.43 -18.79
C PHE A 68 -1.60 -2.08 -18.38
N ASP A 69 -1.30 -0.80 -18.37
CA ASP A 69 -0.05 -0.24 -17.86
C ASP A 69 -0.36 0.78 -16.75
N ALA A 70 0.07 0.47 -15.53
CA ALA A 70 -0.16 1.30 -14.35
C ALA A 70 0.59 2.64 -14.41
N ASP A 71 1.73 2.70 -15.12
CA ASP A 71 2.57 3.90 -15.19
C ASP A 71 1.93 5.01 -16.02
N ARG A 72 0.95 4.66 -16.85
CA ARG A 72 0.13 5.60 -17.63
C ARG A 72 -0.83 6.41 -16.77
N TYR A 73 -0.90 6.19 -15.47
CA TYR A 73 -1.91 6.81 -14.62
C TYR A 73 -1.31 7.37 -13.32
N ALA A 74 -1.95 8.39 -12.78
CA ALA A 74 -1.57 9.02 -11.52
C ALA A 74 -2.76 9.09 -10.56
N VAL A 75 -2.52 8.77 -9.29
CA VAL A 75 -3.49 8.92 -8.21
C VAL A 75 -3.18 10.21 -7.45
N LYS A 76 -4.17 11.09 -7.29
CA LYS A 76 -4.03 12.33 -6.52
C LYS A 76 -5.07 12.38 -5.41
N ARG A 77 -4.64 12.87 -4.25
CA ARG A 77 -5.51 13.12 -3.09
C ARG A 77 -5.86 14.58 -3.02
N HIS A 78 -7.15 14.88 -3.09
CA HIS A 78 -7.68 16.22 -2.94
C HIS A 78 -8.32 16.40 -1.56
N SER A 79 -8.09 17.58 -0.99
CA SER A 79 -8.73 18.05 0.23
C SER A 79 -9.69 19.17 -0.14
N THR A 80 -10.95 19.03 0.26
CA THR A 80 -11.96 20.07 0.06
C THR A 80 -12.57 20.46 1.40
N PRO A 81 -12.67 21.77 1.72
CA PRO A 81 -13.33 22.20 2.94
C PRO A 81 -14.84 21.92 2.85
N ALA A 82 -15.41 21.22 3.84
CA ALA A 82 -16.86 21.06 3.92
C ALA A 82 -17.52 22.25 4.62
N ARG A 83 -18.83 22.42 4.38
CA ARG A 83 -19.64 23.53 4.90
C ARG A 83 -19.70 23.57 6.43
N THR A 84 -19.69 22.40 7.06
CA THR A 84 -19.34 22.24 8.47
C THR A 84 -17.84 21.96 8.50
N ALA A 85 -17.07 22.55 9.41
CA ALA A 85 -15.61 22.54 9.46
C ALA A 85 -14.92 21.16 9.64
N ARG A 86 -15.41 20.13 8.96
CA ARG A 86 -14.79 18.83 8.72
C ARG A 86 -14.25 18.84 7.29
N GLU A 87 -13.04 18.33 7.14
CA GLU A 87 -12.41 18.18 5.84
C GLU A 87 -12.96 16.92 5.15
N SER A 88 -13.36 17.05 3.88
CA SER A 88 -13.68 15.90 3.04
C SER A 88 -12.47 15.59 2.16
N ARG A 89 -12.01 14.33 2.19
CA ARG A 89 -10.92 13.84 1.34
C ARG A 89 -11.50 13.02 0.20
N CYS A 90 -11.05 13.30 -1.02
CA CYS A 90 -11.44 12.57 -2.22
C CYS A 90 -10.18 12.14 -2.99
N LEU A 91 -10.23 10.97 -3.62
CA LEU A 91 -9.17 10.46 -4.49
C LEU A 91 -9.64 10.56 -5.94
N SER A 92 -8.79 11.11 -6.79
CA SER A 92 -8.97 11.13 -8.24
C SER A 92 -7.87 10.29 -8.89
N PHE A 93 -8.23 9.66 -10.01
CA PHE A 93 -7.32 8.93 -10.88
C PHE A 93 -7.40 9.55 -12.26
N THR A 94 -6.26 9.82 -12.87
CA THR A 94 -6.17 10.48 -14.18
C THR A 94 -5.07 9.83 -15.00
N GLU A 95 -5.28 9.72 -16.31
CA GLU A 95 -4.23 9.33 -17.24
C GLU A 95 -3.12 10.40 -17.22
N ARG A 96 -1.87 9.98 -17.27
CA ARG A 96 -0.71 10.86 -17.44
C ARG A 96 -0.63 11.25 -18.91
N ASP A 97 -0.35 12.52 -19.17
CA ASP A 97 -0.03 13.04 -20.51
C ASP A 97 1.26 12.42 -21.07
#